data_AF-A5UUU5-F1
#
_entry.id   AF-A5UUU5-F1
#
_cell.length_a   1.000
_cell.length_b   1.000
_cell.length_c   1.000
_cell.angle_alpha   90.00
_cell.angle_beta   90.00
_cell.angle_gamma   90.00
#
_symmetry.space_group_name_H-M   'P 1'
#
loop_
_entity.id
_entity.type
_entity.pdbx_description
1 polymer ?
#
loop_
_entity_poly.entity_id
_entity_poly.type
_entity_poly.pdbx_seq_one_letter_code
_entity_poly.pdbx_strand_id
1 'polypeptide(L)'
;MPTTPVHFTLADLEQWVEKGLITPEQLTNIRSHIEAAGPVAEQAKAGPEQRKGLNFVSLAYYFGGFMILLAYTIFMGLQWESLEFTGQIAISLFTIVVLWAIGYVLQRSGFRIAGGLLIFAGTGIVPLFVFTVQRALGIWPDDQTYAYMEFYRIVAQTWILLELISIGVAVIVIWRVRFTLISLLIAFWTWFLSMDITRWVSRSDYWTWSDREQIVSTTIGVGMLGLGVWLQRRTKQDYSFWFYLFGHIIVLSHLSALTLNREGFLGIVYLAVYISFVVASVWLQRRVFLVFGAIGCYSYLSYLAFQVFQGALGFVFALGVIGLLIVLTAVGYQKYLRSWLENQLARYRVAAER
;
A
#
# COMPACT_ATOMS: atom_id res chain seq x y z
N MET A 1 5.52 6.11 -20.62
CA MET A 1 4.72 4.94 -21.02
C MET A 1 5.23 3.74 -20.25
N PRO A 2 4.41 3.02 -19.50
CA PRO A 2 4.82 1.74 -18.94
C PRO A 2 4.90 0.77 -20.13
N THR A 3 6.09 0.28 -20.46
CA THR A 3 6.23 -0.84 -21.38
C THR A 3 5.71 -2.06 -20.65
N THR A 4 4.41 -2.32 -20.75
CA THR A 4 3.86 -3.65 -20.49
C THR A 4 4.76 -4.62 -21.26
N PRO A 5 5.35 -5.64 -20.63
CA PRO A 5 6.10 -6.63 -21.39
C PRO A 5 5.15 -7.19 -22.44
N VAL A 6 5.45 -6.91 -23.71
CA VAL A 6 4.65 -7.43 -24.82
C VAL A 6 4.92 -8.92 -24.84
N HIS A 7 3.92 -9.70 -24.43
CA HIS A 7 3.98 -11.14 -24.51
C HIS A 7 3.60 -11.53 -25.92
N PHE A 8 4.59 -11.96 -26.70
CA PHE A 8 4.37 -12.51 -28.03
C PHE A 8 4.03 -13.98 -27.91
N THR A 9 3.00 -14.39 -28.63
CA THR A 9 2.57 -15.78 -28.78
C THR A 9 3.17 -16.38 -30.06
N LEU A 10 3.10 -17.70 -30.20
CA LEU A 10 3.50 -18.37 -31.45
C LEU A 10 2.69 -17.87 -32.66
N ALA A 11 1.43 -17.49 -32.46
CA ALA A 11 0.59 -16.91 -33.50
C ALA A 11 1.08 -15.52 -33.96
N ASP A 12 1.68 -14.74 -33.05
CA ASP A 12 2.27 -13.43 -33.40
C ASP A 12 3.51 -13.61 -34.28
N LEU A 13 4.31 -14.65 -34.02
CA LEU A 13 5.48 -14.99 -34.84
C LEU A 13 5.07 -15.47 -36.25
N GLU A 14 3.98 -16.23 -36.36
CA GLU A 14 3.41 -16.63 -37.66
C GLU A 14 2.94 -15.40 -38.47
N GLN A 15 2.27 -14.44 -37.82
CA GLN A 15 1.92 -13.16 -38.45
C GLN A 15 3.14 -12.35 -38.91
N TRP A 16 4.28 -12.47 -38.23
CA TRP A 16 5.51 -11.78 -38.63
C TRP A 16 6.17 -12.40 -39.86
N VAL A 17 6.00 -13.71 -40.07
CA VAL A 17 6.38 -14.36 -41.33
C VAL A 17 5.50 -13.87 -42.47
N GLU A 18 4.18 -13.79 -42.27
CA GLU A 18 3.25 -13.27 -43.29
C GLU A 18 3.56 -11.81 -43.68
N LYS A 19 4.02 -11.00 -42.72
CA LYS A 19 4.42 -9.61 -42.96
C LYS A 19 5.85 -9.46 -43.48
N GLY A 20 6.57 -10.56 -43.70
CA GLY A 20 7.97 -10.54 -44.17
C GLY A 20 8.96 -9.94 -43.18
N LEU A 21 8.60 -9.82 -41.90
CA LEU A 21 9.47 -9.29 -40.84
C LEU A 21 10.53 -10.31 -40.39
N ILE A 22 10.21 -11.59 -40.51
CA ILE A 22 11.12 -12.72 -40.26
C ILE A 22 10.90 -13.81 -41.33
N THR A 23 11.92 -14.63 -41.59
CA THR A 23 11.83 -15.71 -42.58
C THR A 23 11.17 -16.97 -42.00
N PRO A 24 10.57 -17.86 -42.83
CA PRO A 24 10.04 -19.14 -42.37
C PRO A 24 11.09 -20.03 -41.68
N GLU A 25 12.34 -19.94 -42.12
CA GLU A 25 13.48 -20.66 -41.54
C GLU A 25 13.82 -20.13 -40.14
N GLN A 26 13.75 -18.81 -39.93
CA GLN A 26 13.90 -18.20 -38.61
C GLN A 26 12.80 -18.64 -37.64
N LEU A 27 11.54 -18.71 -38.10
CA LEU A 27 10.43 -19.22 -37.28
C LEU A 27 10.68 -20.68 -36.84
N THR A 28 11.17 -21.51 -37.75
CA THR A 28 11.46 -22.92 -37.48
C THR A 28 12.58 -23.08 -36.45
N ASN A 29 13.64 -22.26 -36.56
CA ASN A 29 14.75 -22.23 -35.59
C ASN A 29 14.33 -21.69 -34.21
N ILE A 30 13.44 -20.69 -34.17
CA ILE A 30 12.86 -20.18 -32.92
C ILE A 30 11.99 -21.25 -32.27
N ARG A 31 11.17 -21.97 -33.05
CA ARG A 31 10.31 -23.05 -32.54
C ARG A 31 11.14 -24.20 -31.96
N SER A 32 12.15 -24.65 -32.68
CA SER A 32 13.06 -25.71 -32.20
C SER A 32 13.83 -25.27 -30.96
N HIS A 33 14.24 -24.00 -30.88
CA HIS A 33 14.87 -23.45 -29.67
C HIS A 33 13.90 -23.38 -28.49
N ILE A 34 12.64 -22.97 -28.67
CA ILE A 34 11.63 -22.91 -27.61
C ILE A 34 11.23 -24.32 -27.14
N GLU A 35 11.11 -25.27 -28.06
CA GLU A 35 10.80 -26.68 -27.75
C GLU A 35 11.96 -27.37 -27.04
N ALA A 36 13.21 -27.09 -27.45
CA ALA A 36 14.41 -27.59 -26.78
C ALA A 36 14.69 -26.87 -25.45
N ALA A 37 14.39 -25.57 -25.34
CA ALA A 37 14.58 -24.79 -24.13
C ALA A 37 13.47 -25.06 -23.11
N GLY A 38 12.22 -25.27 -23.55
CA GLY A 38 11.05 -25.47 -22.72
C GLY A 38 10.76 -24.31 -21.74
N PRO A 39 9.50 -23.90 -21.53
CA PRO A 39 9.17 -22.97 -20.43
C PRO A 39 9.60 -23.50 -19.04
N VAL A 40 9.83 -24.81 -18.95
CA VAL A 40 10.26 -25.52 -17.73
C VAL A 40 11.77 -25.43 -17.48
N ALA A 41 12.66 -25.39 -18.47
CA ALA A 41 14.11 -25.48 -18.18
C ALA A 41 14.69 -24.15 -17.68
N GLU A 42 14.17 -23.01 -18.14
CA GLU A 42 14.56 -21.69 -17.64
C GLU A 42 13.97 -21.42 -16.23
N GLN A 43 12.76 -21.94 -15.95
CA GLN A 43 12.15 -21.94 -14.60
C GLN A 43 12.77 -22.99 -13.65
N ALA A 44 13.36 -24.06 -14.17
CA ALA A 44 14.08 -25.07 -13.38
C ALA A 44 15.47 -24.58 -12.95
N LYS A 45 16.10 -23.67 -13.71
CA LYS A 45 17.37 -23.01 -13.32
C LYS A 45 17.17 -21.88 -12.30
N ALA A 46 16.01 -21.23 -12.31
CA ALA A 46 15.65 -20.27 -11.27
C ALA A 46 15.43 -21.02 -9.94
N GLY A 47 16.19 -20.65 -8.89
CA GLY A 47 15.98 -21.21 -7.55
C GLY A 47 14.52 -21.03 -7.11
N PRO A 48 14.01 -21.82 -6.14
CA PRO A 48 12.59 -21.79 -5.75
C PRO A 48 12.05 -20.38 -5.44
N GLU A 49 12.91 -19.48 -4.95
CA GLU A 49 12.58 -18.07 -4.67
C GLU A 49 12.51 -17.18 -5.92
N GLN A 50 13.25 -17.51 -6.98
CA GLN A 50 13.31 -16.74 -8.24
C GLN A 50 12.18 -17.08 -9.21
N ARG A 51 11.42 -18.15 -8.94
CA ARG A 51 10.21 -18.48 -9.70
C ARG A 51 9.18 -17.37 -9.50
N LYS A 52 8.83 -16.67 -10.58
CA LYS A 52 7.83 -15.58 -10.57
C LYS A 52 6.49 -16.13 -10.07
N GLY A 53 5.92 -15.47 -9.06
CA GLY A 53 4.58 -15.78 -8.52
C GLY A 53 4.60 -16.33 -7.09
N LEU A 54 3.40 -16.53 -6.53
CA LEU A 54 3.21 -17.16 -5.23
C LEU A 54 3.56 -18.65 -5.34
N ASN A 55 4.66 -19.05 -4.70
CA ASN A 55 5.06 -20.44 -4.59
C ASN A 55 5.09 -20.87 -3.12
N PHE A 56 5.06 -22.19 -2.87
CA PHE A 56 5.00 -22.74 -1.51
C PHE A 56 6.16 -22.27 -0.62
N VAL A 57 7.36 -22.13 -1.19
CA VAL A 57 8.54 -21.66 -0.46
C VAL A 57 8.38 -20.21 0.00
N SER A 58 7.95 -19.33 -0.90
CA SER A 58 7.68 -17.92 -0.59
C SER A 58 6.56 -17.81 0.43
N LEU A 59 5.49 -18.60 0.29
CA LEU A 59 4.40 -18.64 1.26
C LEU A 59 4.90 -19.06 2.66
N ALA A 60 5.74 -20.09 2.74
CA ALA A 60 6.36 -20.52 3.99
C ALA A 60 7.25 -19.43 4.60
N TYR A 61 8.02 -18.69 3.79
CA TYR A 61 8.80 -17.55 4.27
C TYR A 61 7.91 -16.44 4.84
N TYR A 62 6.88 -16.01 4.11
CA TYR A 62 5.96 -14.97 4.58
C TYR A 62 5.23 -15.42 5.86
N PHE A 63 4.79 -16.67 5.91
CA PHE A 63 4.14 -17.24 7.09
C PHE A 63 5.09 -17.28 8.29
N GLY A 64 6.34 -17.75 8.11
CA GLY A 64 7.34 -17.75 9.16
C GLY A 64 7.68 -16.34 9.68
N GLY A 65 7.87 -15.38 8.77
CA GLY A 65 8.10 -13.98 9.14
C GLY A 65 6.91 -13.37 9.91
N PHE A 66 5.69 -13.68 9.48
CA PHE A 66 4.46 -13.30 10.19
C PHE A 66 4.40 -13.93 11.59
N MET A 67 4.71 -15.21 11.73
CA MET A 67 4.73 -15.90 13.03
C MET A 67 5.74 -15.28 14.00
N ILE A 68 6.93 -14.91 13.53
CA ILE A 68 7.93 -14.21 14.34
C ILE A 68 7.39 -12.85 14.80
N LEU A 69 6.81 -12.08 13.89
CA LEU A 69 6.25 -10.77 14.23
C LEU A 69 5.10 -10.92 15.22
N LEU A 70 4.19 -11.88 15.03
CA LEU A 70 3.08 -12.16 15.96
C LEU A 70 3.59 -12.57 17.35
N ALA A 71 4.60 -13.45 17.40
CA ALA A 71 5.22 -13.89 18.65
C ALA A 71 5.77 -12.72 19.45
N TYR A 72 6.52 -11.81 18.81
CA TYR A 72 7.18 -10.72 19.54
C TYR A 72 6.33 -9.46 19.72
N THR A 73 5.35 -9.20 18.86
CA THR A 73 4.51 -8.00 18.99
C THR A 73 3.29 -8.21 19.88
N ILE A 74 2.71 -9.41 19.90
CA ILE A 74 1.51 -9.73 20.70
C ILE A 74 1.89 -10.59 21.90
N PHE A 75 2.38 -11.81 21.67
CA PHE A 75 2.55 -12.79 22.76
C PHE A 75 3.64 -12.39 23.74
N MET A 76 4.77 -11.88 23.25
CA MET A 76 5.83 -11.38 24.10
C MET A 76 5.37 -10.14 24.88
N GLY A 77 4.51 -9.30 24.29
CA GLY A 77 3.87 -8.18 24.98
C GLY A 77 3.03 -8.61 26.19
N LEU A 78 2.36 -9.76 26.13
CA LEU A 78 1.52 -10.28 27.22
C LEU A 78 2.33 -10.66 28.46
N GLN A 79 3.58 -11.09 28.26
CA GLN A 79 4.48 -11.52 29.34
C GLN A 79 5.61 -10.52 29.57
N TRP A 80 5.60 -9.37 28.89
CA TRP A 80 6.75 -8.46 28.90
C TRP A 80 7.06 -7.96 30.31
N GLU A 81 6.01 -7.65 31.07
CA GLU A 81 6.14 -7.11 32.42
C GLU A 81 6.51 -8.16 33.47
N SER A 82 6.43 -9.46 33.17
CA SER A 82 6.93 -10.49 34.09
C SER A 82 8.45 -10.60 34.07
N LEU A 83 9.11 -10.00 33.09
CA LEU A 83 10.57 -9.97 32.99
C LEU A 83 11.15 -8.76 33.73
N GLU A 84 12.28 -8.97 34.38
CA GLU A 84 13.08 -7.86 34.89
C GLU A 84 13.60 -6.98 33.75
N PHE A 85 13.84 -5.72 34.10
CA PHE A 85 14.21 -4.66 33.16
C PHE A 85 15.43 -5.02 32.28
N THR A 86 16.49 -5.59 32.88
CA THR A 86 17.67 -6.06 32.16
C THR A 86 17.35 -7.20 31.19
N GLY A 87 16.44 -8.09 31.57
CA GLY A 87 15.98 -9.19 30.71
C GLY A 87 15.22 -8.69 29.49
N GLN A 88 14.36 -7.68 29.66
CA GLN A 88 13.63 -7.04 28.57
C GLN A 88 14.58 -6.44 27.52
N ILE A 89 15.59 -5.67 27.96
CA ILE A 89 16.59 -5.09 27.06
C ILE A 89 17.39 -6.19 26.35
N ALA A 90 17.88 -7.17 27.11
CA ALA A 90 18.72 -8.23 26.55
C ALA A 90 17.97 -9.05 25.49
N ILE A 91 16.75 -9.47 25.77
CA ILE A 91 15.95 -10.30 24.85
C ILE A 91 15.57 -9.52 23.60
N SER A 92 15.05 -8.29 23.75
CA SER A 92 14.64 -7.50 22.58
C SER A 92 15.84 -7.15 21.68
N LEU A 93 16.95 -6.71 22.25
CA LEU A 93 18.16 -6.39 21.48
C LEU A 93 18.75 -7.65 20.82
N PHE A 94 18.88 -8.74 21.58
CA PHE A 94 19.40 -10.00 21.06
C PHE A 94 18.57 -10.50 19.87
N THR A 95 17.24 -10.51 20.00
CA THR A 95 16.36 -10.96 18.92
C THR A 95 16.48 -10.09 17.68
N ILE A 96 16.50 -8.76 17.83
CA ILE A 96 16.68 -7.83 16.69
C ILE A 96 18.01 -8.14 15.98
N VAL A 97 19.11 -8.22 16.73
CA VAL A 97 20.46 -8.45 16.19
C VAL A 97 20.54 -9.81 15.49
N VAL A 98 20.03 -10.87 16.10
CA VAL A 98 20.05 -12.23 15.54
C VAL A 98 19.24 -12.29 14.25
N LEU A 99 18.01 -11.75 14.23
CA LEU A 99 17.17 -11.75 13.03
C LEU A 99 17.82 -10.93 11.90
N TRP A 100 18.40 -9.77 12.22
CA TRP A 100 19.10 -8.96 11.24
C TRP A 100 20.36 -9.63 10.71
N ALA A 101 21.16 -10.25 11.58
CA ALA A 101 22.38 -10.95 11.20
C ALA A 101 22.08 -12.14 10.29
N ILE A 102 21.15 -13.00 10.69
CA ILE A 102 20.70 -14.15 9.88
C ILE A 102 20.12 -13.64 8.55
N GLY A 103 19.24 -12.65 8.60
CA GLY A 103 18.62 -12.09 7.40
C GLY A 103 19.65 -11.51 6.42
N TYR A 104 20.68 -10.84 6.93
CA TYR A 104 21.78 -10.31 6.11
C TYR A 104 22.62 -11.42 5.46
N VAL A 105 22.94 -12.48 6.21
CA VAL A 105 23.65 -13.66 5.67
C VAL A 105 22.82 -14.31 4.56
N LEU A 106 21.52 -14.51 4.77
CA LEU A 106 20.63 -15.09 3.76
C LEU A 106 20.57 -14.25 2.48
N GLN A 107 20.49 -12.91 2.60
CA GLN A 107 20.50 -12.03 1.43
C GLN A 107 21.80 -12.15 0.62
N ARG A 108 22.95 -12.27 1.30
CA ARG A 108 24.25 -12.48 0.63
C ARG A 108 24.34 -13.84 -0.05
N SER A 109 23.68 -14.85 0.49
CA SER A 109 23.60 -16.20 -0.09
C SER A 109 22.56 -16.33 -1.22
N GLY A 110 21.90 -15.24 -1.62
CA GLY A 110 20.94 -15.22 -2.72
C GLY A 110 19.47 -15.38 -2.31
N PHE A 111 19.18 -15.59 -1.02
CA PHE A 111 17.82 -15.72 -0.47
C PHE A 111 17.25 -14.36 -0.06
N ARG A 112 16.86 -13.54 -1.03
CA ARG A 112 16.48 -12.13 -0.83
C ARG A 112 15.18 -11.96 -0.05
N ILE A 113 14.16 -12.77 -0.35
CA ILE A 113 12.83 -12.74 0.27
C ILE A 113 12.95 -13.21 1.72
N ALA A 114 13.55 -14.39 1.95
CA ALA A 114 13.73 -14.91 3.31
C ALA A 114 14.54 -13.96 4.18
N GLY A 115 15.68 -13.49 3.67
CA GLY A 115 16.53 -12.56 4.43
C GLY A 115 15.87 -11.20 4.67
N GLY A 116 15.13 -10.68 3.67
CA GLY A 116 14.34 -9.46 3.81
C GLY A 116 13.23 -9.58 4.86
N LEU A 117 12.57 -10.73 4.95
CA LEU A 117 11.52 -11.00 5.93
C LEU A 117 12.05 -11.10 7.36
N LEU A 118 13.23 -11.70 7.57
CA LEU A 118 13.85 -11.73 8.90
C LEU A 118 14.27 -10.34 9.36
N ILE A 119 14.86 -9.55 8.46
CA ILE A 119 15.19 -8.15 8.76
C ILE A 119 13.92 -7.37 9.09
N PHE A 120 12.89 -7.50 8.26
CA PHE A 120 11.57 -6.88 8.48
C PHE A 120 10.99 -7.27 9.84
N ALA A 121 11.01 -8.55 10.20
CA ALA A 121 10.50 -9.04 11.49
C ALA A 121 11.30 -8.43 12.65
N GLY A 122 12.63 -8.42 12.57
CA GLY A 122 13.48 -7.77 13.57
C GLY A 122 13.20 -6.27 13.67
N THR A 123 12.98 -5.58 12.55
CA THR A 123 12.58 -4.15 12.56
C THR A 123 11.24 -3.97 13.25
N GLY A 124 10.28 -4.89 13.09
CA GLY A 124 8.99 -4.86 13.79
C GLY A 124 9.08 -4.95 15.31
N ILE A 125 10.21 -5.43 15.86
CA ILE A 125 10.46 -5.54 17.32
C ILE A 125 11.07 -4.25 17.88
N VAL A 126 11.55 -3.34 17.03
CA VAL A 126 12.20 -2.08 17.47
C VAL A 126 11.34 -1.25 18.44
N PRO A 127 10.02 -1.07 18.24
CA PRO A 127 9.18 -0.34 19.20
C PRO A 127 9.26 -0.91 20.63
N LEU A 128 9.31 -2.24 20.77
CA LEU A 128 9.42 -2.91 22.06
C LEU A 128 10.76 -2.64 22.75
N PHE A 129 11.85 -2.65 21.97
CA PHE A 129 13.17 -2.28 22.49
C PHE A 129 13.20 -0.81 22.91
N VAL A 130 12.69 0.10 22.07
CA VAL A 130 12.65 1.54 22.35
C VAL A 130 11.81 1.85 23.58
N PHE A 131 10.62 1.25 23.70
CA PHE A 131 9.79 1.31 24.90
C PHE A 131 10.58 0.96 26.16
N THR A 132 11.27 -0.18 26.11
CA THR A 132 12.06 -0.66 27.24
C THR A 132 13.16 0.34 27.58
N VAL A 133 13.94 0.82 26.61
CA VAL A 133 14.99 1.82 26.84
C VAL A 133 14.43 3.12 27.42
N GLN A 134 13.28 3.60 26.95
CA GLN A 134 12.63 4.80 27.48
C GLN A 134 12.22 4.63 28.95
N ARG A 135 11.73 3.44 29.33
CA ARG A 135 11.48 3.10 30.73
C ARG A 135 12.78 3.07 31.55
N ALA A 136 13.88 2.55 31.00
CA ALA A 136 15.21 2.57 31.66
C ALA A 136 15.62 3.97 32.09
N LEU A 137 15.39 4.92 31.18
CA LEU A 137 15.87 6.28 31.27
C LEU A 137 14.94 7.16 32.11
N GLY A 138 13.84 6.63 32.65
CA GLY A 138 12.83 7.39 33.38
C GLY A 138 12.06 8.40 32.51
N ILE A 139 12.04 8.20 31.18
CA ILE A 139 11.28 9.03 30.24
C ILE A 139 9.81 8.60 30.22
N TRP A 140 9.57 7.31 30.43
CA TRP A 140 8.23 6.73 30.42
C TRP A 140 7.48 7.06 31.73
N PRO A 141 6.17 7.34 31.67
CA PRO A 141 5.34 7.50 32.87
C PRO A 141 5.38 6.25 33.77
N ASP A 142 5.40 6.45 35.09
CA ASP A 142 5.48 5.38 36.08
C ASP A 142 4.12 4.65 36.32
N ASP A 143 3.06 5.02 35.62
CA ASP A 143 1.74 4.41 35.76
C ASP A 143 1.52 3.25 34.77
N GLN A 144 0.87 2.20 35.26
CA GLN A 144 0.50 0.99 34.49
C GLN A 144 -0.47 1.28 33.33
N THR A 145 -1.03 2.49 33.27
CA THR A 145 -1.90 2.98 32.19
C THR A 145 -1.25 2.87 30.81
N TYR A 146 0.08 3.00 30.73
CA TYR A 146 0.84 2.97 29.48
C TYR A 146 1.77 1.76 29.39
N ALA A 147 1.32 0.60 29.86
CA ALA A 147 1.97 -0.68 29.60
C ALA A 147 2.12 -0.92 28.08
N TYR A 148 3.14 -1.66 27.64
CA TYR A 148 3.40 -1.86 26.20
C TYR A 148 2.20 -2.46 25.44
N MET A 149 1.42 -3.34 26.07
CA MET A 149 0.21 -3.91 25.47
C MET A 149 -0.81 -2.85 25.04
N GLU A 150 -0.80 -1.70 25.70
CA GLU A 150 -1.69 -0.58 25.42
C GLU A 150 -1.29 0.22 24.18
N PHE A 151 -0.10 -0.01 23.62
CA PHE A 151 0.37 0.70 22.43
C PHE A 151 -0.61 0.62 21.26
N TYR A 152 -1.28 -0.53 21.09
CA TYR A 152 -2.25 -0.73 20.01
C TYR A 152 -3.69 -0.35 20.39
N ARG A 153 -3.94 0.07 21.63
CA ARG A 153 -5.28 0.32 22.17
C ARG A 153 -5.50 1.77 22.59
N ILE A 154 -4.49 2.40 23.18
CA ILE A 154 -4.58 3.74 23.76
C ILE A 154 -3.78 4.71 22.88
N VAL A 155 -4.49 5.69 22.31
CA VAL A 155 -3.88 6.85 21.65
C VAL A 155 -3.35 7.79 22.73
N ALA A 156 -2.05 8.06 22.79
CA ALA A 156 -1.42 8.92 23.80
C ALA A 156 -0.12 9.58 23.31
N GLN A 157 0.15 10.78 23.83
CA GLN A 157 1.31 11.58 23.44
C GLN A 157 2.64 10.91 23.82
N THR A 158 2.64 10.06 24.86
CA THR A 158 3.80 9.30 25.32
C THR A 158 4.38 8.39 24.21
N TRP A 159 3.54 7.90 23.30
CA TRP A 159 3.97 7.02 22.22
C TRP A 159 4.74 7.74 21.11
N ILE A 160 4.55 9.06 20.94
CA ILE A 160 5.11 9.85 19.82
C ILE A 160 6.63 9.65 19.70
N LEU A 161 7.37 9.71 20.80
CA LEU A 161 8.82 9.56 20.77
C LEU A 161 9.23 8.14 20.35
N LEU A 162 8.53 7.11 20.85
CA LEU A 162 8.75 5.72 20.49
C LEU A 162 8.50 5.47 19.01
N GLU A 163 7.42 6.02 18.47
CA GLU A 163 7.04 5.87 17.07
C GLU A 163 8.04 6.58 16.15
N LEU A 164 8.45 7.81 16.48
CA LEU A 164 9.43 8.56 15.70
C LEU A 164 10.78 7.83 15.62
N ILE A 165 11.26 7.29 16.75
CA ILE A 165 12.50 6.50 16.77
C ILE A 165 12.33 5.24 15.93
N SER A 166 11.21 4.53 16.09
CA SER A 166 10.94 3.28 15.35
C SER A 166 10.87 3.52 13.84
N ILE A 167 10.14 4.55 13.41
CA ILE A 167 10.08 5.01 12.01
C ILE A 167 11.47 5.37 11.50
N GLY A 168 12.25 6.12 12.29
CA GLY A 168 13.63 6.48 11.93
C GLY A 168 14.51 5.26 11.68
N VAL A 169 14.44 4.26 12.57
CA VAL A 169 15.16 2.99 12.40
C VAL A 169 14.67 2.26 11.15
N ALA A 170 13.35 2.15 10.92
CA ALA A 170 12.82 1.51 9.71
C ALA A 170 13.24 2.22 8.42
N VAL A 171 13.34 3.56 8.42
CA VAL A 171 13.88 4.34 7.29
C VAL A 171 15.36 4.03 7.05
N ILE A 172 16.16 3.89 8.10
CA ILE A 172 17.57 3.49 7.96
C ILE A 172 17.67 2.07 7.39
N VAL A 173 16.86 1.14 7.90
CA VAL A 173 16.85 -0.26 7.43
C VAL A 173 16.40 -0.33 5.97
N ILE A 174 15.35 0.39 5.57
CA ILE A 174 14.86 0.36 4.18
C ILE A 174 15.90 0.91 3.21
N TRP A 175 16.66 1.94 3.61
CA TRP A 175 17.76 2.49 2.81
C TRP A 175 18.90 1.50 2.60
N ARG A 176 19.23 0.71 3.63
CA ARG A 176 20.31 -0.28 3.58
C ARG A 176 19.90 -1.54 2.84
N VAL A 177 18.70 -2.06 3.12
CA VAL A 177 18.27 -3.41 2.74
C VAL A 177 17.43 -3.40 1.46
N ARG A 178 16.79 -2.26 1.15
CA ARG A 178 15.96 -2.07 -0.05
C ARG A 178 14.90 -3.16 -0.24
N PHE A 179 14.27 -3.55 0.87
CA PHE A 179 13.17 -4.51 0.89
C PHE A 179 11.84 -3.75 1.04
N THR A 180 10.97 -3.86 0.04
CA THR A 180 9.74 -3.06 -0.08
C THR A 180 8.79 -3.26 1.09
N LEU A 181 8.74 -4.45 1.68
CA LEU A 181 7.82 -4.73 2.79
C LEU A 181 8.12 -3.86 4.03
N ILE A 182 9.34 -3.34 4.22
CA ILE A 182 9.62 -2.43 5.35
C ILE A 182 8.77 -1.15 5.29
N SER A 183 8.36 -0.72 4.08
CA SER A 183 7.43 0.41 3.94
C SER A 183 6.06 0.16 4.59
N LEU A 184 5.68 -1.11 4.83
CA LEU A 184 4.52 -1.46 5.65
C LEU A 184 4.69 -0.96 7.08
N LEU A 185 5.82 -1.25 7.74
CA LEU A 185 6.06 -0.81 9.12
C LEU A 185 6.07 0.71 9.23
N ILE A 186 6.73 1.37 8.27
CA ILE A 186 6.77 2.83 8.23
C ILE A 186 5.37 3.40 8.09
N ALA A 187 4.58 2.93 7.12
CA ALA A 187 3.23 3.44 6.89
C ALA A 187 2.29 3.12 8.06
N PHE A 188 2.40 1.92 8.64
CA PHE A 188 1.61 1.49 9.79
C PHE A 188 1.91 2.35 11.03
N TRP A 189 3.17 2.54 11.40
CA TRP A 189 3.52 3.42 12.53
C TRP A 189 3.23 4.89 12.24
N THR A 190 3.33 5.34 10.99
CA THR A 190 2.91 6.70 10.62
C THR A 190 1.41 6.90 10.83
N TRP A 191 0.60 5.83 10.64
CA TRP A 191 -0.82 5.89 10.94
C TRP A 191 -1.10 5.99 12.45
N PHE A 192 -0.41 5.24 13.30
CA PHE A 192 -0.52 5.41 14.77
C PHE A 192 -0.05 6.80 15.21
N LEU A 193 1.11 7.23 14.71
CA LEU A 193 1.66 8.56 14.95
C LEU A 193 0.70 9.66 14.52
N SER A 194 -0.08 9.44 13.46
CA SER A 194 -1.14 10.37 13.05
C SER A 194 -2.16 10.58 14.16
N MET A 195 -2.60 9.50 14.83
CA MET A 195 -3.59 9.57 15.92
C MET A 195 -3.00 10.28 17.14
N ASP A 196 -1.76 9.95 17.51
CA ASP A 196 -1.09 10.53 18.68
C ASP A 196 -0.75 12.01 18.49
N ILE A 197 -0.22 12.39 17.32
CA ILE A 197 -0.01 13.79 16.93
C ILE A 197 -1.35 14.54 16.92
N THR A 198 -2.40 13.93 16.40
CA THR A 198 -3.72 14.56 16.35
C THR A 198 -4.23 14.91 17.74
N ARG A 199 -4.10 14.00 18.71
CA ARG A 199 -4.44 14.24 20.12
C ARG A 199 -3.56 15.34 20.73
N TRP A 200 -2.26 15.31 20.46
CA TRP A 200 -1.31 16.32 20.93
C TRP A 200 -1.64 17.73 20.42
N VAL A 201 -1.86 17.88 19.12
CA VAL A 201 -2.16 19.16 18.46
C VAL A 201 -3.54 19.67 18.85
N SER A 202 -4.52 18.78 19.00
CA SER A 202 -5.90 19.14 19.37
C SER A 202 -6.05 19.48 20.85
N ARG A 203 -5.02 19.19 21.68
CA ARG A 203 -5.02 19.38 23.14
C ARG A 203 -6.22 18.70 23.81
N SER A 204 -6.59 17.53 23.32
CA SER A 204 -7.72 16.76 23.84
C SER A 204 -7.25 15.67 24.81
N ASP A 205 -7.89 15.60 25.98
CA ASP A 205 -7.60 14.58 26.98
C ASP A 205 -8.15 13.20 26.57
N TYR A 206 -9.11 13.16 25.65
CA TYR A 206 -9.71 11.95 25.09
C TYR A 206 -10.00 12.17 23.61
N TRP A 207 -10.07 11.07 22.84
CA TRP A 207 -10.44 11.16 21.44
C TRP A 207 -11.91 11.60 21.32
N THR A 208 -12.11 12.86 20.94
CA THR A 208 -13.43 13.52 20.94
C THR A 208 -14.16 13.40 19.62
N TRP A 209 -13.50 12.89 18.57
CA TRP A 209 -13.96 13.00 17.19
C TRP A 209 -14.25 14.46 16.82
N SER A 210 -13.48 15.42 17.33
CA SER A 210 -13.69 16.84 17.03
C SER A 210 -13.25 17.20 15.61
N ASP A 211 -13.76 18.31 15.08
CA ASP A 211 -13.39 18.85 13.77
C ASP A 211 -11.88 18.99 13.60
N ARG A 212 -11.21 19.51 14.64
CA ARG A 212 -9.76 19.70 14.64
C ARG A 212 -9.04 18.36 14.50
N GLU A 213 -9.47 17.36 15.26
CA GLU A 213 -8.85 16.04 15.21
C GLU A 213 -8.99 15.43 13.81
N GLN A 214 -10.20 15.50 13.25
CA GLN A 214 -10.48 14.94 11.93
C GLN A 214 -9.74 15.69 10.81
N ILE A 215 -9.60 17.03 10.90
CA ILE A 215 -8.85 17.83 9.93
C ILE A 215 -7.35 17.49 9.98
N VAL A 216 -6.76 17.42 11.18
CA VAL A 216 -5.34 17.07 11.33
C VAL A 216 -5.08 15.67 10.79
N SER A 217 -5.89 14.68 11.18
CA SER A 217 -5.76 13.31 10.67
C SER A 217 -5.96 13.22 9.15
N THR A 218 -6.96 13.90 8.59
CA THR A 218 -7.15 13.96 7.13
C THR A 218 -5.93 14.57 6.44
N THR A 219 -5.35 15.63 7.00
CA THR A 219 -4.14 16.28 6.46
C THR A 219 -2.94 15.34 6.46
N ILE A 220 -2.75 14.58 7.54
CA ILE A 220 -1.68 13.57 7.63
C ILE A 220 -1.93 12.45 6.61
N GLY A 221 -3.16 11.97 6.48
CA GLY A 221 -3.54 10.98 5.46
C GLY A 221 -3.25 11.44 4.04
N VAL A 222 -3.59 12.70 3.70
CA VAL A 222 -3.23 13.32 2.41
C VAL A 222 -1.70 13.42 2.25
N GLY A 223 -0.98 13.76 3.31
CA GLY A 223 0.48 13.75 3.35
C GLY A 223 1.07 12.38 3.01
N MET A 224 0.52 11.31 3.57
CA MET A 224 0.90 9.93 3.24
C MET A 224 0.64 9.59 1.77
N LEU A 225 -0.52 10.00 1.21
CA LEU A 225 -0.79 9.83 -0.23
C LEU A 225 0.22 10.58 -1.08
N GLY A 226 0.55 11.82 -0.71
CA GLY A 226 1.57 12.64 -1.38
C GLY A 226 2.96 11.99 -1.35
N LEU A 227 3.36 11.46 -0.19
CA LEU A 227 4.61 10.71 -0.03
C LEU A 227 4.61 9.44 -0.91
N GLY A 228 3.49 8.73 -0.99
CA GLY A 228 3.31 7.59 -1.90
C GLY A 228 3.53 7.97 -3.37
N VAL A 229 2.96 9.10 -3.83
CA VAL A 229 3.15 9.61 -5.20
C VAL A 229 4.60 9.99 -5.45
N TRP A 230 5.23 10.66 -4.49
CA TRP A 230 6.63 11.03 -4.58
C TRP A 230 7.55 9.79 -4.68
N LEU A 231 7.33 8.78 -3.82
CA LEU A 231 8.07 7.52 -3.85
C LEU A 231 7.86 6.79 -5.18
N GLN A 232 6.61 6.65 -5.65
CA GLN A 232 6.31 5.99 -6.93
C GLN A 232 7.07 6.59 -8.11
N ARG A 233 7.28 7.91 -8.12
CA ARG A 233 8.02 8.60 -9.20
C ARG A 233 9.53 8.48 -9.06
N ARG A 234 10.05 8.29 -7.85
CA ARG A 234 11.49 8.29 -7.55
C ARG A 234 12.10 6.89 -7.52
N THR A 235 11.33 5.86 -7.19
CA THR A 235 11.86 4.51 -6.96
C THR A 235 11.37 3.51 -8.01
N LYS A 236 12.27 2.63 -8.47
CA LYS A 236 11.90 1.53 -9.39
C LYS A 236 11.11 0.42 -8.72
N GLN A 237 11.31 0.20 -7.41
CA GLN A 237 10.58 -0.76 -6.62
C GLN A 237 9.34 -0.11 -5.98
N ASP A 238 8.33 -0.92 -5.67
CA ASP A 238 7.07 -0.41 -5.14
C ASP A 238 7.09 -0.19 -3.62
N TYR A 239 7.66 0.94 -3.21
CA TYR A 239 7.57 1.44 -1.83
C TYR A 239 6.29 2.26 -1.56
N SER A 240 5.50 2.52 -2.61
CA SER A 240 4.36 3.45 -2.54
C SER A 240 3.07 2.81 -2.02
N PHE A 241 2.91 1.50 -2.22
CA PHE A 241 1.66 0.80 -1.97
C PHE A 241 1.11 0.98 -0.54
N TRP A 242 1.94 0.79 0.48
CA TRP A 242 1.48 0.86 1.88
C TRP A 242 1.11 2.28 2.30
N PHE A 243 1.84 3.30 1.82
CA PHE A 243 1.45 4.70 2.04
C PHE A 243 0.12 5.04 1.37
N TYR A 244 -0.16 4.51 0.18
CA TYR A 244 -1.47 4.64 -0.43
C TYR A 244 -2.55 3.96 0.39
N LEU A 245 -2.32 2.73 0.86
CA LEU A 245 -3.33 2.00 1.63
C LEU A 245 -3.70 2.76 2.92
N PHE A 246 -2.72 3.05 3.77
CA PHE A 246 -2.98 3.74 5.04
C PHE A 246 -3.45 5.18 4.84
N GLY A 247 -2.90 5.91 3.87
CA GLY A 247 -3.36 7.26 3.54
C GLY A 247 -4.84 7.28 3.16
N HIS A 248 -5.30 6.32 2.34
CA HIS A 248 -6.72 6.23 2.00
C HIS A 248 -7.60 5.80 3.18
N ILE A 249 -7.14 4.89 4.05
CA ILE A 249 -7.89 4.50 5.26
C ILE A 249 -8.13 5.72 6.15
N ILE A 250 -7.08 6.51 6.41
CA ILE A 250 -7.15 7.72 7.23
C ILE A 250 -8.07 8.76 6.60
N VAL A 251 -7.88 9.07 5.31
CA VAL A 251 -8.70 10.06 4.61
C VAL A 251 -10.16 9.59 4.56
N LEU A 252 -10.42 8.31 4.29
CA LEU A 252 -11.78 7.76 4.26
C LEU A 252 -12.50 7.87 5.59
N SER A 253 -11.87 7.46 6.69
CA SER A 253 -12.55 7.52 7.99
C SER A 253 -12.82 8.97 8.42
N HIS A 254 -11.82 9.84 8.34
CA HIS A 254 -11.91 11.19 8.91
C HIS A 254 -12.64 12.18 7.98
N LEU A 255 -12.41 12.12 6.66
CA LEU A 255 -13.12 13.00 5.73
C LEU A 255 -14.62 12.65 5.67
N SER A 256 -14.97 11.37 5.78
CA SER A 256 -16.38 10.95 5.84
C SER A 256 -17.05 11.51 7.11
N ALA A 257 -16.39 11.41 8.27
CA ALA A 257 -16.89 11.97 9.52
C ALA A 257 -17.05 13.51 9.47
N LEU A 258 -16.15 14.21 8.77
CA LEU A 258 -16.19 15.67 8.64
C LEU A 258 -17.34 16.16 7.77
N THR A 259 -17.69 15.39 6.74
CA THR A 259 -18.52 15.87 5.63
C THR A 259 -19.92 15.24 5.60
N LEU A 260 -20.05 13.94 5.87
CA LEU A 260 -21.33 13.22 5.73
C LEU A 260 -22.26 13.42 6.93
N ASN A 261 -21.70 13.72 8.12
CA ASN A 261 -22.51 14.05 9.30
C ASN A 261 -23.07 15.48 9.26
N ARG A 262 -22.84 16.22 8.16
CA ARG A 262 -23.23 17.62 8.02
C ARG A 262 -24.08 17.81 6.79
N GLU A 263 -25.12 18.63 6.93
CA GLU A 263 -25.93 19.04 5.81
C GLU A 263 -25.22 20.13 4.99
N GLY A 264 -25.41 20.13 3.68
CA GLY A 264 -24.98 21.20 2.78
C GLY A 264 -23.83 20.84 1.84
N PHE A 265 -23.08 21.86 1.41
CA PHE A 265 -22.11 21.80 0.30
C PHE A 265 -20.94 20.83 0.55
N LEU A 266 -20.64 20.49 1.80
CA LEU A 266 -19.52 19.61 2.16
C LEU A 266 -19.64 18.20 1.57
N GLY A 267 -20.86 17.68 1.40
CA GLY A 267 -21.08 16.39 0.74
C GLY A 267 -20.65 16.40 -0.74
N ILE A 268 -20.82 17.53 -1.43
CA ILE A 268 -20.37 17.68 -2.83
C ILE A 268 -18.84 17.72 -2.89
N VAL A 269 -18.19 18.42 -1.95
CA VAL A 269 -16.72 18.43 -1.83
C VAL A 269 -16.19 17.01 -1.58
N TYR A 270 -16.83 16.26 -0.68
CA TYR A 270 -16.51 14.85 -0.44
C TYR A 270 -16.58 14.04 -1.73
N LEU A 271 -17.70 14.10 -2.45
CA LEU A 271 -17.86 13.37 -3.71
C LEU A 271 -16.79 13.78 -4.74
N ALA A 272 -16.51 15.08 -4.86
CA ALA A 272 -15.48 15.59 -5.77
C ALA A 272 -14.08 15.03 -5.45
N VAL A 273 -13.73 14.92 -4.17
CA VAL A 273 -12.47 14.30 -3.73
C VAL A 273 -12.39 12.84 -4.17
N TYR A 274 -13.45 12.05 -3.98
CA TYR A 274 -13.44 10.63 -4.35
C TYR A 274 -13.49 10.40 -5.86
N ILE A 275 -14.18 11.25 -6.61
CA ILE A 275 -14.08 11.26 -8.08
C ILE A 275 -12.65 11.58 -8.50
N SER A 276 -11.98 12.53 -7.83
CA SER A 276 -10.58 12.84 -8.11
C SER A 276 -9.66 11.62 -7.88
N PHE A 277 -9.95 10.77 -6.88
CA PHE A 277 -9.22 9.52 -6.67
C PHE A 277 -9.48 8.49 -7.78
N VAL A 278 -10.71 8.37 -8.27
CA VAL A 278 -11.02 7.54 -9.45
C VAL A 278 -10.22 8.01 -10.67
N VAL A 279 -10.19 9.31 -10.94
CA VAL A 279 -9.41 9.89 -12.05
C VAL A 279 -7.90 9.68 -11.82
N ALA A 280 -7.40 9.94 -10.60
CA ALA A 280 -6.01 9.73 -10.24
C ALA A 280 -5.58 8.26 -10.39
N SER A 281 -6.50 7.30 -10.23
CA SER A 281 -6.21 5.87 -10.43
C SER A 281 -5.74 5.57 -11.86
N VAL A 282 -6.30 6.26 -12.86
CA VAL A 282 -5.92 6.15 -14.27
C VAL A 282 -4.55 6.78 -14.49
N TRP A 283 -4.32 7.96 -13.91
CA TRP A 283 -3.04 8.68 -14.07
C TRP A 283 -1.87 7.98 -13.38
N LEU A 284 -2.09 7.50 -12.16
CA LEU A 284 -1.10 6.79 -11.34
C LEU A 284 -0.99 5.30 -11.69
N GLN A 285 -1.93 4.75 -12.46
CA GLN A 285 -2.05 3.32 -12.77
C GLN A 285 -2.10 2.46 -11.49
N ARG A 286 -2.85 2.93 -10.48
CA ARG A 286 -2.95 2.28 -9.16
C ARG A 286 -4.39 1.89 -8.84
N ARG A 287 -4.62 0.59 -8.70
CA ARG A 287 -5.93 0.02 -8.34
C ARG A 287 -6.42 0.47 -6.95
N VAL A 288 -5.51 0.74 -6.02
CA VAL A 288 -5.86 1.21 -4.66
C VAL A 288 -6.68 2.51 -4.73
N PHE A 289 -6.25 3.48 -5.55
CA PHE A 289 -7.00 4.73 -5.76
C PHE A 289 -8.39 4.49 -6.37
N LEU A 290 -8.50 3.51 -7.28
CA LEU A 290 -9.80 3.17 -7.89
C LEU A 290 -10.74 2.56 -6.84
N VAL A 291 -10.25 1.62 -6.03
CA VAL A 291 -11.04 0.94 -4.99
C VAL A 291 -11.52 1.94 -3.95
N PHE A 292 -10.63 2.77 -3.40
CA PHE A 292 -11.03 3.76 -2.40
C PHE A 292 -11.85 4.91 -3.00
N GLY A 293 -11.56 5.31 -4.24
CA GLY A 293 -12.39 6.22 -5.04
C GLY A 293 -13.83 5.72 -5.15
N ALA A 294 -14.00 4.46 -5.52
CA ALA A 294 -15.31 3.81 -5.62
C ALA A 294 -16.00 3.68 -4.25
N ILE A 295 -15.27 3.26 -3.20
CA ILE A 295 -15.80 3.14 -1.84
C ILE A 295 -16.33 4.50 -1.36
N GLY A 296 -15.58 5.59 -1.51
CA GLY A 296 -16.06 6.90 -1.08
C GLY A 296 -17.24 7.41 -1.91
N CYS A 297 -17.23 7.25 -3.24
CA CYS A 297 -18.41 7.56 -4.06
C CYS A 297 -19.64 6.78 -3.60
N TYR A 298 -19.47 5.48 -3.30
CA TYR A 298 -20.52 4.62 -2.78
C TYR A 298 -20.99 5.05 -1.39
N SER A 299 -20.09 5.44 -0.48
CA SER A 299 -20.43 5.97 0.84
C SER A 299 -21.31 7.22 0.74
N TYR A 300 -20.99 8.15 -0.17
CA TYR A 300 -21.81 9.33 -0.40
C TYR A 300 -23.19 9.00 -0.98
N LEU A 301 -23.25 8.13 -1.99
CA LEU A 301 -24.53 7.69 -2.56
C LEU A 301 -25.39 6.95 -1.52
N SER A 302 -24.76 6.16 -0.64
CA SER A 302 -25.44 5.48 0.47
C SER A 302 -25.98 6.49 1.47
N TYR A 303 -25.20 7.51 1.83
CA TYR A 303 -25.68 8.61 2.67
C TYR A 303 -26.92 9.30 2.06
N LEU A 304 -26.87 9.63 0.76
CA LEU A 304 -28.03 10.19 0.06
C LEU A 304 -29.23 9.25 0.09
N ALA A 305 -29.03 7.96 -0.17
CA ALA A 305 -30.10 6.97 -0.22
C ALA A 305 -30.78 6.76 1.14
N PHE A 306 -29.98 6.61 2.20
CA PHE A 306 -30.47 6.20 3.51
C PHE A 306 -30.88 7.37 4.40
N GLN A 307 -30.26 8.54 4.26
CA GLN A 307 -30.53 9.68 5.13
C GLN A 307 -31.32 10.80 4.44
N VAL A 308 -31.08 11.06 3.15
CA VAL A 308 -31.70 12.21 2.45
C VAL A 308 -32.96 11.81 1.68
N PHE A 309 -32.90 10.70 0.94
CA PHE A 309 -33.97 10.22 0.06
C PHE A 309 -34.64 8.94 0.58
N GLN A 310 -34.68 8.78 1.90
CA GLN A 310 -35.19 7.57 2.54
C GLN A 310 -36.61 7.24 2.05
N GLY A 311 -36.79 6.04 1.47
CA GLY A 311 -38.09 5.58 0.96
C GLY A 311 -38.49 6.13 -0.42
N ALA A 312 -37.68 6.98 -1.06
CA ALA A 312 -38.01 7.56 -2.36
C ALA A 312 -37.59 6.63 -3.53
N LEU A 313 -38.55 5.95 -4.15
CA LEU A 313 -38.31 5.12 -5.34
C LEU A 313 -37.66 5.90 -6.50
N GLY A 314 -37.98 7.20 -6.63
CA GLY A 314 -37.42 8.06 -7.67
C GLY A 314 -35.90 8.17 -7.62
N PHE A 315 -35.29 8.14 -6.42
CA PHE A 315 -33.85 8.17 -6.27
C PHE A 315 -33.18 6.89 -6.83
N VAL A 316 -33.80 5.73 -6.60
CA VAL A 316 -33.33 4.44 -7.12
C VAL A 316 -33.36 4.42 -8.65
N PHE A 317 -34.47 4.86 -9.25
CA PHE A 317 -34.59 4.95 -10.70
C PHE A 317 -33.60 5.96 -11.30
N ALA A 318 -33.45 7.14 -10.68
CA ALA A 318 -32.50 8.15 -11.12
C ALA A 318 -31.06 7.59 -11.12
N LEU A 319 -30.66 6.87 -10.07
CA LEU A 319 -29.35 6.25 -9.99
C LEU A 319 -29.14 5.19 -11.07
N GLY A 320 -30.16 4.37 -11.36
CA GLY A 320 -30.15 3.40 -12.45
C GLY A 320 -30.00 4.06 -13.83
N VAL A 321 -30.74 5.14 -14.08
CA VAL A 321 -30.64 5.92 -15.32
C VAL A 321 -29.26 6.56 -15.47
N ILE A 322 -28.72 7.16 -14.41
CA ILE A 322 -27.37 7.74 -14.42
C ILE A 322 -26.32 6.66 -14.71
N GLY A 323 -26.41 5.49 -14.06
CA GLY A 323 -25.53 4.36 -14.33
C GLY A 323 -25.59 3.89 -15.78
N LEU A 324 -26.79 3.75 -16.33
CA LEU A 324 -27.01 3.39 -17.73
C LEU A 324 -26.40 4.43 -18.68
N LEU A 325 -26.61 5.72 -18.43
CA LEU A 325 -26.06 6.81 -19.24
C LEU A 325 -24.52 6.78 -19.24
N ILE A 326 -23.88 6.51 -18.10
CA ILE A 326 -22.42 6.39 -18.02
C ILE A 326 -21.93 5.22 -18.88
N VAL A 327 -22.57 4.04 -18.78
CA VAL A 327 -22.19 2.86 -19.58
C VAL A 327 -22.39 3.11 -21.07
N LEU A 328 -23.55 3.63 -21.48
CA LEU A 328 -23.85 3.92 -22.88
C LEU A 328 -22.89 4.97 -23.45
N THR A 329 -22.53 5.99 -22.66
CA THR A 329 -21.54 7.00 -23.06
C THR A 329 -20.16 6.38 -23.25
N ALA A 330 -19.73 5.49 -22.35
CA ALA A 330 -18.45 4.79 -22.48
C ALA A 330 -18.40 3.90 -23.73
N VAL A 331 -19.46 3.14 -24.00
CA VAL A 331 -19.57 2.30 -25.21
C VAL A 331 -19.59 3.17 -26.47
N GLY A 332 -20.35 4.26 -26.47
CA GLY A 332 -20.40 5.22 -27.58
C GLY A 332 -19.03 5.84 -27.85
N TYR A 333 -18.30 6.23 -26.81
CA TYR A 333 -16.93 6.72 -26.91
C TYR A 333 -16.00 5.69 -27.55
N GLN A 334 -16.05 4.44 -27.10
CA GLN A 334 -15.23 3.36 -27.64
C GLN A 334 -15.54 3.03 -29.11
N LYS A 335 -16.83 3.02 -29.47
CA LYS A 335 -17.28 2.61 -30.81
C LYS A 335 -17.10 3.69 -31.88
N TYR A 336 -17.39 4.95 -31.54
CA TYR A 336 -17.46 6.03 -32.54
C TYR A 336 -16.36 7.07 -32.38
N LEU A 337 -16.08 7.49 -31.15
CA LEU A 337 -15.20 8.64 -30.91
C LEU A 337 -13.72 8.26 -30.98
N ARG A 338 -13.36 7.06 -30.48
CA ARG A 338 -11.98 6.57 -30.53
C ARG A 338 -11.49 6.38 -31.96
N SER A 339 -12.27 5.71 -32.81
CA SER A 339 -11.94 5.48 -34.22
C SER A 339 -11.87 6.79 -35.02
N TRP A 340 -12.78 7.74 -34.74
CA TRP A 340 -12.74 9.06 -35.35
C TRP A 340 -11.51 9.89 -34.92
N LEU A 341 -11.15 9.89 -33.62
CA LEU A 341 -9.96 10.58 -33.09
C LEU A 341 -8.67 10.00 -33.66
N GLU A 342 -8.55 8.67 -33.72
CA GLU A 342 -7.39 7.98 -34.30
C GLU A 342 -7.24 8.37 -35.79
N ASN A 343 -8.34 8.44 -36.54
CA ASN A 343 -8.34 8.87 -37.95
C ASN A 343 -8.01 10.36 -38.15
N GLN A 344 -8.33 11.24 -37.19
CA GLN A 344 -7.97 12.65 -37.26
C GLN A 344 -6.50 12.87 -36.89
N LEU A 345 -6.02 12.24 -35.83
CA LEU A 345 -4.61 12.32 -35.42
C LEU A 345 -3.66 11.75 -36.48
N ALA A 346 -4.07 10.68 -37.17
CA ALA A 346 -3.33 10.15 -38.32
C ALA A 346 -3.23 11.17 -39.46
N ARG A 347 -4.32 11.90 -39.78
CA ARG A 347 -4.32 12.95 -40.80
C ARG A 347 -3.42 14.13 -40.46
N TYR A 348 -3.41 14.57 -39.20
CA TYR A 348 -2.53 15.66 -38.75
C TYR A 348 -1.05 15.27 -38.72
N ARG A 349 -0.69 14.02 -38.38
CA ARG A 349 0.70 13.55 -38.46
C ARG A 349 1.22 13.56 -39.90
N VAL A 350 0.42 13.08 -40.86
CA VAL A 350 0.78 13.08 -42.28
C VAL A 350 0.92 14.50 -42.84
N ALA A 351 0.16 15.46 -42.32
CA ALA A 351 0.26 16.86 -42.73
C ALA A 351 1.45 17.61 -42.10
N ALA A 352 1.97 17.15 -40.95
CA ALA A 352 3.14 17.73 -40.29
C ALA A 352 4.49 17.18 -40.80
N GLU A 353 4.46 16.05 -41.52
CA GLU A 353 5.64 15.42 -42.16
C GLU A 353 5.84 15.85 -43.63
N ARG A 354 4.94 16.69 -44.17
CA ARG A 354 5.09 17.38 -45.47
C ARG A 354 5.49 18.83 -45.23
#